data_AF-A0A329XEI8-F1
#
_entry.id   AF-A0A329XEI8-F1
#
_cell.length_a   1.000
_cell.length_b   1.000
_cell.length_c   1.000
_cell.angle_alpha   90.00
_cell.angle_beta   90.00
_cell.angle_gamma   90.00
#
_symmetry.space_group_name_H-M   'P 1'
#
loop_
_entity.id
_entity.type
_entity.pdbx_description
1 polymer ?
#
loop_
_entity_poly.entity_id
_entity_poly.type
_entity_poly.pdbx_seq_one_letter_code
_entity_poly.pdbx_strand_id
1 'polypeptide(L)'
;MITVKQLVEINKNSNNQKNILHENLFDSVLYTENSVFRNIRNKTIELGYRFNCKPDALWLQYRSFSLMSLTDILAQKSVPFCDNVSFLEKTVERGLNFNVDLAFLTTGMTRNPLFHESCHCVADNVLFRNTLGVSTEEQAIRYLFAEAYCFCLFQFCGLEAKSKESLIGCIINDIAILTPELNAFRQALQRFGQHNTMMIYMISHMLCMSQVVMRDVNHQLLSQYTDMAYTSENEELINKLISMGYSILPSFSTTVQAIFYTFVDLPRPTPEVTLSLFTDNKFNHYFQEQSFVLADLALKG
;
A
#
# COMPACT_ATOMS: atom_id res chain seq x y z
N MET A 1 -4.81 -7.88 24.85
CA MET A 1 -3.99 -6.78 25.37
C MET A 1 -2.56 -7.25 25.43
N ILE A 2 -1.60 -6.36 25.14
CA ILE A 2 -0.16 -6.60 25.22
C ILE A 2 0.44 -5.55 26.15
N THR A 3 1.42 -5.91 26.97
CA THR A 3 2.07 -4.93 27.86
C THR A 3 3.16 -4.14 27.12
N VAL A 4 3.48 -2.94 27.59
CA VAL A 4 4.60 -2.15 27.03
C VAL A 4 5.93 -2.92 27.10
N LYS A 5 6.18 -3.66 28.19
CA LYS A 5 7.37 -4.52 28.30
C LYS A 5 7.44 -5.57 27.19
N GLN A 6 6.33 -6.27 26.94
CA GLN A 6 6.25 -7.27 25.87
C GLN A 6 6.45 -6.64 24.48
N LEU A 7 5.92 -5.43 24.23
CA LEU A 7 6.17 -4.73 22.96
C LEU A 7 7.66 -4.43 22.73
N VAL A 8 8.34 -3.93 23.75
CA VAL A 8 9.79 -3.67 23.69
C VAL A 8 10.57 -4.97 23.48
N GLU A 9 10.22 -6.05 24.18
CA GLU A 9 10.85 -7.36 24.03
C GLU A 9 10.67 -7.94 22.61
N ILE A 10 9.46 -7.88 22.05
CA ILE A 10 9.19 -8.32 20.67
C ILE A 10 10.06 -7.53 19.69
N ASN A 11 10.16 -6.21 19.86
CA ASN A 11 10.95 -5.37 18.98
C ASN A 11 12.46 -5.71 19.06
N LYS A 12 12.96 -6.01 20.27
CA LYS A 12 14.36 -6.37 20.54
C LYS A 12 14.76 -7.78 20.12
N ASN A 13 13.84 -8.75 20.15
CA ASN A 13 14.10 -10.16 19.86
C ASN A 13 14.33 -10.47 18.37
N SER A 14 14.73 -9.47 17.60
CA SER A 14 14.91 -9.59 16.18
C SER A 14 16.35 -9.85 15.80
N ASN A 15 16.56 -10.79 14.88
CA ASN A 15 17.87 -11.07 14.31
C ASN A 15 18.52 -9.77 13.78
N ASN A 16 19.84 -9.61 13.94
CA ASN A 16 20.63 -8.46 13.46
C ASN A 16 20.68 -8.35 11.90
N GLN A 17 19.53 -8.43 11.23
CA GLN A 17 19.45 -8.20 9.80
C GLN A 17 19.63 -6.70 9.53
N LYS A 18 20.54 -6.39 8.59
CA LYS A 18 21.04 -5.04 8.32
C LYS A 18 19.98 -3.97 8.00
N ASN A 19 18.79 -4.38 7.58
CA ASN A 19 17.75 -3.50 7.03
C ASN A 19 16.53 -3.31 7.95
N ILE A 20 16.54 -3.92 9.14
CA ILE A 20 15.50 -3.76 10.15
C ILE A 20 15.63 -2.38 10.80
N LEU A 21 14.49 -1.69 10.97
CA LEU A 21 14.40 -0.39 11.64
C LEU A 21 14.01 -0.60 13.10
N HIS A 22 14.99 -0.60 14.00
CA HIS A 22 14.73 -0.85 15.43
C HIS A 22 13.91 0.25 16.10
N GLU A 23 13.90 1.45 15.53
CA GLU A 23 13.09 2.59 15.99
C GLU A 23 11.61 2.48 15.56
N ASN A 24 11.26 1.49 14.73
CA ASN A 24 9.92 1.27 14.23
C ASN A 24 9.30 -0.02 14.81
N LEU A 25 8.23 0.14 15.56
CA LEU A 25 7.56 -0.96 16.25
C LEU A 25 7.05 -2.03 15.27
N PHE A 26 7.36 -3.29 15.59
CA PHE A 26 7.03 -4.48 14.78
C PHE A 26 7.71 -4.54 13.40
N ASP A 27 8.61 -3.61 13.05
CA ASP A 27 9.35 -3.66 11.78
C ASP A 27 10.06 -5.00 11.62
N SER A 28 10.73 -5.44 12.68
CA SER A 28 11.48 -6.67 12.68
C SER A 28 10.64 -7.94 12.54
N VAL A 29 9.45 -7.96 13.15
CA VAL A 29 8.48 -9.05 13.03
C VAL A 29 8.01 -9.14 11.58
N LEU A 30 7.61 -8.02 10.99
CA LEU A 30 7.22 -7.97 9.58
C LEU A 30 8.36 -8.38 8.65
N TYR A 31 9.54 -7.82 8.86
CA TYR A 31 10.70 -8.10 8.03
C TYR A 31 11.08 -9.59 8.06
N THR A 32 10.90 -10.25 9.21
CA THR A 32 11.21 -11.69 9.37
C THR A 32 10.10 -12.58 8.83
N GLU A 33 8.85 -12.32 9.22
CA GLU A 33 7.75 -13.27 9.00
C GLU A 33 7.03 -13.05 7.66
N ASN A 34 7.00 -11.82 7.16
CA ASN A 34 6.20 -11.39 6.02
C ASN A 34 7.08 -11.16 4.79
N SER A 35 6.95 -11.99 3.76
CA SER A 35 7.79 -11.91 2.56
C SER A 35 7.42 -10.72 1.70
N VAL A 36 6.14 -10.39 1.56
CA VAL A 36 5.68 -9.22 0.81
C VAL A 36 6.31 -7.93 1.36
N PHE A 37 6.22 -7.73 2.68
CA PHE A 37 6.83 -6.58 3.36
C PHE A 37 8.35 -6.55 3.10
N ARG A 38 9.03 -7.66 3.34
CA ARG A 38 10.49 -7.75 3.17
C ARG A 38 10.93 -7.52 1.72
N ASN A 39 10.22 -8.05 0.73
CA ASN A 39 10.55 -7.91 -0.68
C ASN A 39 10.47 -6.45 -1.12
N ILE A 40 9.36 -5.77 -0.80
CA ILE A 40 9.20 -4.33 -1.09
C ILE A 40 10.25 -3.49 -0.37
N ARG A 41 10.52 -3.78 0.91
CA ARG A 41 11.55 -3.09 1.69
C ARG A 41 12.95 -3.26 1.08
N ASN A 42 13.32 -4.49 0.73
CA ASN A 42 14.58 -4.78 0.06
C ASN A 42 14.68 -4.05 -1.28
N LYS A 43 13.62 -4.10 -2.09
CA LYS A 43 13.62 -3.45 -3.40
C LYS A 43 13.73 -1.93 -3.28
N THR A 44 13.05 -1.34 -2.31
CA THR A 44 13.14 0.09 -2.01
C THR A 44 14.59 0.50 -1.69
N ILE A 45 15.29 -0.29 -0.85
CA ILE A 45 16.70 -0.06 -0.52
C ILE A 45 17.60 -0.26 -1.76
N GLU A 46 17.37 -1.29 -2.56
CA GLU A 46 18.10 -1.56 -3.81
C GLU A 46 17.98 -0.39 -4.80
N LEU A 47 16.81 0.25 -4.87
CA LEU A 47 16.56 1.44 -5.68
C LEU A 47 17.25 2.71 -5.13
N GLY A 48 17.99 2.61 -4.02
CA GLY A 48 18.76 3.68 -3.42
C GLY A 48 17.99 4.54 -2.43
N TYR A 49 16.79 4.11 -2.01
CA TYR A 49 16.04 4.80 -0.96
C TYR A 49 16.62 4.50 0.42
N ARG A 50 16.52 5.49 1.30
CA ARG A 50 16.92 5.41 2.71
C ARG A 50 15.73 5.74 3.60
N PHE A 51 15.68 5.12 4.77
CA PHE A 51 14.66 5.39 5.78
C PHE A 51 15.21 6.36 6.81
N ASN A 52 14.43 7.37 7.15
CA ASN A 52 14.89 8.50 7.96
C ASN A 52 13.95 8.81 9.12
N CYS A 53 14.46 8.73 10.34
CA CYS A 53 13.75 9.14 11.56
C CYS A 53 14.25 10.47 12.14
N LYS A 54 15.16 11.17 11.45
CA LYS A 54 15.68 12.46 11.90
C LYS A 54 14.72 13.60 11.53
N PRO A 55 14.54 14.59 12.41
CA PRO A 55 13.62 15.71 12.17
C PRO A 55 14.24 16.74 11.23
N ASP A 56 14.40 16.40 9.95
CA ASP A 56 14.75 17.34 8.89
C ASP A 56 13.52 17.95 8.22
N ALA A 57 13.73 18.76 7.17
CA ALA A 57 12.66 19.46 6.48
C ALA A 57 11.61 18.50 5.88
N LEU A 58 12.06 17.43 5.21
CA LEU A 58 11.16 16.43 4.61
C LEU A 58 10.37 15.68 5.70
N TRP A 59 11.05 15.31 6.79
CA TRP A 59 10.38 14.67 7.92
C TRP A 59 9.29 15.56 8.52
N LEU A 60 9.58 16.84 8.77
CA LEU A 60 8.61 17.79 9.32
C LEU A 60 7.42 18.03 8.37
N GLN A 61 7.68 18.11 7.07
CA GLN A 61 6.64 18.22 6.04
C GLN A 61 5.74 16.99 6.04
N TYR A 62 6.33 15.79 6.05
CA TYR A 62 5.57 14.53 6.07
C TYR A 62 4.67 14.39 7.29
N ARG A 63 5.16 14.82 8.46
CA ARG A 63 4.38 14.83 9.71
C ARG A 63 3.18 15.76 9.67
N SER A 64 3.27 16.84 8.88
CA SER A 64 2.24 17.87 8.80
C SER A 64 1.24 17.57 7.67
N PHE A 65 1.75 17.15 6.51
CA PHE A 65 1.01 16.91 5.28
C PHE A 65 1.66 15.77 4.47
N SER A 66 1.42 14.53 4.88
CA SER A 66 2.01 13.34 4.25
C SER A 66 1.73 13.24 2.76
N LEU A 67 0.49 13.51 2.34
CA LEU A 67 0.08 13.46 0.92
C LEU A 67 0.89 14.40 0.03
N MET A 68 1.31 15.56 0.55
CA MET A 68 2.12 16.55 -0.19
C MET A 68 3.61 16.22 -0.20
N SER A 69 4.03 15.20 0.54
CA SER A 69 5.44 14.86 0.70
C SER A 69 5.89 13.75 -0.25
N LEU A 70 4.96 13.10 -0.96
CA LEU A 70 5.28 11.98 -1.84
C LEU A 70 6.30 12.36 -2.93
N THR A 71 6.10 13.50 -3.61
CA THR A 71 7.05 13.98 -4.64
C THR A 71 8.44 14.21 -4.08
N ASP A 72 8.54 14.77 -2.88
CA ASP A 72 9.82 15.02 -2.21
C ASP A 72 10.47 13.72 -1.70
N ILE A 73 9.68 12.74 -1.24
CA ILE A 73 10.16 11.41 -0.86
C ILE A 73 10.81 10.72 -2.06
N LEU A 74 10.13 10.72 -3.21
CA LEU A 74 10.62 10.11 -4.45
C LEU A 74 11.86 10.84 -4.97
N ALA A 75 11.85 12.17 -4.98
CA ALA A 75 12.97 12.99 -5.46
C ALA A 75 14.22 12.86 -4.57
N GLN A 76 14.06 12.91 -3.25
CA GLN A 76 15.18 12.83 -2.29
C GLN A 76 15.62 11.39 -1.99
N LYS A 77 14.85 10.41 -2.48
CA LYS A 77 14.97 8.99 -2.16
C LYS A 77 15.06 8.74 -0.65
N SER A 78 14.17 9.39 0.11
CA SER A 78 14.19 9.36 1.56
C SER A 78 12.78 9.17 2.11
N VAL A 79 12.53 8.04 2.76
CA VAL A 79 11.23 7.71 3.35
C VAL A 79 11.24 8.08 4.84
N PRO A 80 10.49 9.11 5.26
CA PRO A 80 10.42 9.53 6.64
C PRO A 80 9.60 8.56 7.49
N PHE A 81 10.01 8.34 8.74
CA PHE A 81 9.24 7.61 9.74
C PHE A 81 9.51 8.13 11.14
N CYS A 82 8.66 7.80 12.11
CA CYS A 82 8.80 8.22 13.49
C CYS A 82 9.44 7.12 14.32
N ASP A 83 10.35 7.51 15.20
CA ASP A 83 10.76 6.65 16.30
C ASP A 83 9.59 6.51 17.29
N ASN A 84 8.97 5.33 17.30
CA ASN A 84 7.87 5.00 18.19
C ASN A 84 8.26 3.91 19.22
N VAL A 85 9.55 3.53 19.26
CA VAL A 85 10.10 2.51 20.16
C VAL A 85 10.83 3.15 21.34
N SER A 86 11.68 4.17 21.11
CA SER A 86 12.50 4.79 22.16
C SER A 86 11.68 5.32 23.33
N PHE A 87 10.46 5.80 23.07
CA PHE A 87 9.55 6.24 24.13
C PHE A 87 9.06 5.07 25.01
N LEU A 88 8.75 3.93 24.40
CA LEU A 88 8.33 2.72 25.10
C LEU A 88 9.47 2.17 25.95
N GLU A 89 10.69 2.17 25.43
CA GLU A 89 11.89 1.76 26.18
C GLU A 89 12.10 2.62 27.43
N LYS A 90 12.08 3.95 27.29
CA LYS A 90 12.18 4.89 28.42
C LYS A 90 11.06 4.70 29.44
N THR A 91 9.87 4.34 28.99
CA THR A 91 8.72 4.05 29.86
C THR A 91 8.99 2.81 30.71
N VAL A 92 9.52 1.75 30.10
CA VAL A 92 9.91 0.50 30.81
C VAL A 92 11.06 0.74 31.78
N GLU A 93 12.07 1.51 31.39
CA GLU A 93 13.22 1.89 32.24
C GLU A 93 12.79 2.64 33.51
N ARG A 94 11.71 3.43 33.43
CA ARG A 94 11.10 4.11 34.58
C ARG A 94 10.25 3.19 35.46
N GLY A 95 10.22 1.89 35.18
CA GLY A 95 9.45 0.89 35.93
C GLY A 95 7.96 0.84 35.58
N LEU A 96 7.51 1.58 34.56
CA LEU A 96 6.12 1.58 34.13
C LEU A 96 5.84 0.39 33.21
N ASN A 97 4.71 -0.29 33.42
CA ASN A 97 4.27 -1.38 32.56
C ASN A 97 2.74 -1.45 32.50
N PHE A 98 2.14 -0.77 31.54
CA PHE A 98 0.70 -0.79 31.31
C PHE A 98 0.33 -1.67 30.13
N ASN A 99 -0.95 -2.06 30.10
CA ASN A 99 -1.54 -2.76 28.97
C ASN A 99 -1.87 -1.76 27.86
N VAL A 100 -1.60 -2.16 26.62
CA VAL A 100 -2.08 -1.50 25.43
C VAL A 100 -2.93 -2.45 24.60
N ASP A 101 -3.88 -1.88 23.88
CA ASP A 101 -4.74 -2.56 22.92
C ASP A 101 -4.48 -2.05 21.49
N LEU A 102 -5.20 -2.61 20.52
CA LEU A 102 -5.04 -2.21 19.13
C LEU A 102 -5.48 -0.77 18.88
N ALA A 103 -6.47 -0.27 19.65
CA ALA A 103 -6.92 1.11 19.53
C ALA A 103 -5.80 2.08 19.96
N PHE A 104 -5.12 1.82 21.07
CA PHE A 104 -3.95 2.58 21.48
C PHE A 104 -2.85 2.55 20.41
N LEU A 105 -2.56 1.38 19.84
CA LEU A 105 -1.52 1.24 18.82
C LEU A 105 -1.85 1.95 17.49
N THR A 106 -3.13 2.06 17.13
CA THR A 106 -3.57 2.68 15.86
C THR A 106 -3.92 4.16 15.98
N THR A 107 -4.32 4.63 17.17
CA THR A 107 -4.80 6.01 17.39
C THR A 107 -4.05 6.77 18.48
N GLY A 108 -3.53 6.07 19.49
CA GLY A 108 -2.75 6.66 20.60
C GLY A 108 -1.26 6.80 20.31
N MET A 109 -0.78 6.13 19.26
CA MET A 109 0.60 6.23 18.77
C MET A 109 0.61 6.75 17.33
N THR A 110 1.72 7.40 16.97
CA THR A 110 1.98 7.74 15.58
C THR A 110 2.22 6.46 14.78
N ARG A 111 1.39 6.25 13.74
CA ARG A 111 1.60 5.20 12.73
C ARG A 111 2.74 5.58 11.80
N ASN A 112 3.45 4.55 11.33
CA ASN A 112 4.52 4.69 10.35
C ASN A 112 4.11 3.93 9.09
N PRO A 113 3.49 4.55 8.09
CA PRO A 113 3.06 3.85 6.87
C PRO A 113 4.23 3.51 5.94
N LEU A 114 5.32 3.01 6.51
CA LEU A 114 6.57 2.65 5.85
C LEU A 114 6.35 1.66 4.72
N PHE A 115 5.43 0.70 4.90
CA PHE A 115 5.14 -0.27 3.86
C PHE A 115 4.48 0.41 2.64
N HIS A 116 3.48 1.25 2.89
CA HIS A 116 2.78 2.02 1.87
C HIS A 116 3.73 2.93 1.08
N GLU A 117 4.54 3.75 1.77
CA GLU A 117 5.50 4.63 1.09
C GLU A 117 6.57 3.84 0.33
N SER A 118 6.98 2.68 0.84
CA SER A 118 7.90 1.78 0.12
C SER A 118 7.27 1.22 -1.16
N CYS A 119 5.97 0.91 -1.13
CA CYS A 119 5.24 0.49 -2.32
C CYS A 119 5.22 1.60 -3.38
N HIS A 120 5.03 2.87 -2.98
CA HIS A 120 5.17 3.99 -3.91
C HIS A 120 6.57 4.11 -4.50
N CYS A 121 7.62 3.92 -3.71
CA CYS A 121 9.01 3.96 -4.19
C CYS A 121 9.27 2.91 -5.28
N VAL A 122 8.74 1.69 -5.10
CA VAL A 122 8.85 0.60 -6.08
C VAL A 122 7.98 0.89 -7.32
N ALA A 123 6.74 1.34 -7.09
CA ALA A 123 5.80 1.70 -8.15
C ALA A 123 6.36 2.81 -9.04
N ASP A 124 6.95 3.86 -8.45
CA ASP A 124 7.55 4.97 -9.18
C ASP A 124 8.58 4.49 -10.20
N ASN A 125 9.49 3.61 -9.77
CA ASN A 125 10.53 3.05 -10.64
C ASN A 125 10.00 2.17 -11.78
N VAL A 126 8.82 1.56 -11.65
CA VAL A 126 8.22 0.73 -12.73
C VAL A 126 7.32 1.58 -13.62
N LEU A 127 6.49 2.43 -13.01
CA LEU A 127 5.45 3.20 -13.67
C LEU A 127 6.01 4.46 -14.34
N PHE A 128 7.15 5.00 -13.92
CA PHE A 128 7.66 6.27 -14.45
C PHE A 128 9.06 6.15 -15.10
N ARG A 129 9.56 4.93 -15.35
CA ARG A 129 10.89 4.69 -15.94
C ARG A 129 11.09 5.27 -17.35
N ASN A 130 10.02 5.39 -18.14
CA ASN A 130 10.05 5.85 -19.54
C ASN A 130 8.79 6.70 -19.84
N THR A 131 8.74 7.92 -19.31
CA THR A 131 7.57 8.82 -19.44
C THR A 131 7.64 9.76 -20.65
N LEU A 132 8.68 9.65 -21.49
CA LEU A 132 8.80 10.47 -22.70
C LEU A 132 7.59 10.24 -23.61
N GLY A 133 6.80 11.28 -23.83
CA GLY A 133 5.61 11.25 -24.68
C GLY A 133 4.35 10.70 -24.01
N VAL A 134 4.36 10.46 -22.69
CA VAL A 134 3.18 10.10 -21.90
C VAL A 134 2.35 11.35 -21.62
N SER A 135 1.04 11.32 -21.92
CA SER A 135 0.15 12.46 -21.70
C SER A 135 -0.02 12.76 -20.21
N THR A 136 -0.48 13.96 -19.87
CA THR A 136 -0.76 14.34 -18.48
C THR A 136 -1.90 13.51 -17.87
N GLU A 137 -2.90 13.12 -18.65
CA GLU A 137 -3.96 12.21 -18.20
C GLU A 137 -3.41 10.82 -17.88
N GLU A 138 -2.54 10.29 -18.73
CA GLU A 138 -1.94 8.99 -18.49
C GLU A 138 -1.01 9.02 -17.26
N GLN A 139 -0.26 10.10 -17.06
CA GLN A 139 0.52 10.32 -15.83
C GLN A 139 -0.38 10.33 -14.59
N ALA A 140 -1.54 11.00 -14.67
CA ALA A 140 -2.50 11.03 -13.56
C ALA A 140 -3.05 9.62 -13.24
N ILE A 141 -3.38 8.82 -14.26
CA ILE A 141 -3.81 7.43 -14.05
C ILE A 141 -2.68 6.55 -13.49
N ARG A 142 -1.42 6.77 -13.88
CA ARG A 142 -0.27 6.06 -13.29
C ARG A 142 -0.13 6.35 -11.79
N TYR A 143 -0.45 7.55 -11.32
CA TYR A 143 -0.52 7.83 -9.87
C TYR A 143 -1.67 7.09 -9.18
N LEU A 144 -2.87 7.04 -9.77
CA LEU A 144 -3.95 6.19 -9.23
C LEU A 144 -3.55 4.72 -9.17
N PHE A 145 -2.81 4.26 -10.16
CA PHE A 145 -2.34 2.89 -10.21
C PHE A 145 -1.33 2.60 -9.11
N ALA A 146 -0.39 3.52 -8.85
CA ALA A 146 0.53 3.43 -7.72
C ALA A 146 -0.22 3.37 -6.38
N GLU A 147 -1.26 4.18 -6.20
CA GLU A 147 -2.10 4.15 -4.99
C GLU A 147 -2.81 2.80 -4.83
N ALA A 148 -3.48 2.34 -5.89
CA ALA A 148 -4.18 1.07 -5.90
C ALA A 148 -3.25 -0.13 -5.65
N TYR A 149 -2.01 -0.05 -6.13
CA TYR A 149 -0.96 -1.02 -5.84
C TYR A 149 -0.62 -1.08 -4.36
N CYS A 150 -0.40 0.06 -3.72
CA CYS A 150 -0.10 0.12 -2.29
C CYS A 150 -1.23 -0.50 -1.45
N PHE A 151 -2.49 -0.15 -1.75
CA PHE A 151 -3.65 -0.74 -1.07
C PHE A 151 -3.83 -2.25 -1.33
N CYS A 152 -3.53 -2.70 -2.55
CA CYS A 152 -3.59 -4.11 -2.90
C CYS A 152 -2.54 -4.92 -2.13
N LEU A 153 -1.29 -4.44 -2.11
CA LEU A 153 -0.21 -5.10 -1.40
C LEU A 153 -0.42 -5.15 0.09
N PHE A 154 -1.13 -4.19 0.66
CA PHE A 154 -1.52 -4.27 2.06
C PHE A 154 -2.43 -5.49 2.35
N GLN A 155 -3.32 -5.87 1.43
CA GLN A 155 -4.12 -7.11 1.58
C GLN A 155 -3.23 -8.35 1.54
N PHE A 156 -2.24 -8.41 0.64
CA PHE A 156 -1.26 -9.49 0.59
C PHE A 156 -0.42 -9.56 1.86
N CYS A 157 0.05 -8.41 2.34
CA CYS A 157 0.78 -8.29 3.60
C CYS A 157 -0.06 -8.83 4.77
N GLY A 158 -1.36 -8.50 4.84
CA GLY A 158 -2.27 -9.06 5.83
C GLY A 158 -2.45 -10.58 5.71
N LEU A 159 -2.51 -11.13 4.49
CA LEU A 159 -2.65 -12.56 4.26
C LEU A 159 -1.40 -13.38 4.61
N GLU A 160 -0.22 -12.79 4.47
CA GLU A 160 1.04 -13.42 4.84
C GLU A 160 1.37 -13.33 6.33
N ALA A 161 0.55 -12.63 7.13
CA ALA A 161 0.75 -12.54 8.57
C ALA A 161 0.67 -13.94 9.22
N LYS A 162 1.78 -14.37 9.84
CA LYS A 162 1.91 -15.70 10.47
C LYS A 162 1.56 -15.72 11.96
N SER A 163 1.63 -14.57 12.59
CA SER A 163 1.41 -14.36 14.00
C SER A 163 0.46 -13.18 14.24
N LYS A 164 -0.05 -13.08 15.46
CA LYS A 164 -0.87 -11.93 15.88
C LYS A 164 -0.03 -10.63 15.84
N GLU A 165 1.23 -10.73 16.21
CA GLU A 165 2.23 -9.67 16.20
C GLU A 165 2.49 -9.19 14.78
N SER A 166 2.65 -10.11 13.82
CA SER A 166 2.78 -9.75 12.40
C SER A 166 1.52 -9.06 11.89
N LEU A 167 0.33 -9.52 12.26
CA LEU A 167 -0.93 -8.88 11.84
C LEU A 167 -1.05 -7.46 12.39
N ILE A 168 -0.75 -7.26 13.68
CA ILE A 168 -0.70 -5.93 14.31
C ILE A 168 0.35 -5.06 13.61
N GLY A 169 1.52 -5.63 13.33
CA GLY A 169 2.58 -4.99 12.57
C GLY A 169 2.07 -4.44 11.25
N CYS A 170 1.35 -5.23 10.45
CA CYS A 170 0.79 -4.79 9.17
C CYS A 170 -0.09 -3.56 9.39
N ILE A 171 -1.02 -3.63 10.34
CA ILE A 171 -2.00 -2.56 10.60
C ILE A 171 -1.34 -1.24 11.03
N ILE A 172 -0.32 -1.26 11.88
CA ILE A 172 0.29 -0.02 12.40
C ILE A 172 1.37 0.55 11.46
N ASN A 173 1.87 -0.27 10.54
CA ASN A 173 2.90 0.08 9.57
C ASN A 173 2.35 0.46 8.18
N ASP A 174 1.04 0.72 8.10
CA ASP A 174 0.35 1.15 6.88
C ASP A 174 -0.69 2.25 7.21
N ILE A 175 -1.09 2.99 6.17
CA ILE A 175 -2.23 3.91 6.25
C ILE A 175 -3.56 3.16 6.14
N ALA A 176 -3.58 2.03 5.42
CA ALA A 176 -4.76 1.25 5.12
C ALA A 176 -5.26 0.44 6.32
N ILE A 177 -6.57 0.17 6.34
CA ILE A 177 -7.20 -0.71 7.34
C ILE A 177 -7.51 -2.03 6.67
N LEU A 178 -7.21 -3.15 7.35
CA LEU A 178 -7.50 -4.48 6.80
C LEU A 178 -9.00 -4.59 6.63
N THR A 179 -9.42 -4.89 5.40
CA THR A 179 -10.84 -5.03 5.11
C THR A 179 -11.38 -6.28 5.83
N PRO A 180 -12.62 -6.26 6.33
CA PRO A 180 -13.24 -7.44 6.96
C PRO A 180 -13.32 -8.66 6.01
N GLU A 181 -13.21 -8.43 4.70
CA GLU A 181 -13.39 -9.41 3.63
C GLU A 181 -12.07 -10.07 3.17
N LEU A 182 -11.03 -10.11 4.02
CA LEU A 182 -9.75 -10.76 3.69
C LEU A 182 -9.91 -12.24 3.26
N ASN A 183 -10.99 -12.90 3.72
CA ASN A 183 -11.36 -14.24 3.27
C ASN A 183 -11.77 -14.30 1.80
N ALA A 184 -12.52 -13.30 1.31
CA ALA A 184 -12.87 -13.21 -0.11
C ALA A 184 -11.62 -13.00 -0.96
N PHE A 185 -10.70 -12.13 -0.52
CA PHE A 185 -9.42 -11.95 -1.19
C PHE A 185 -8.60 -13.25 -1.25
N ARG A 186 -8.55 -14.00 -0.14
CA ARG A 186 -7.89 -15.33 -0.10
C ARG A 186 -8.51 -16.33 -1.07
N GLN A 187 -9.83 -16.42 -1.09
CA GLN A 187 -10.56 -17.32 -2.00
C GLN A 187 -10.29 -16.94 -3.45
N ALA A 188 -10.28 -15.64 -3.77
CA ALA A 188 -9.94 -15.15 -5.09
C ALA A 188 -8.52 -15.53 -5.50
N LEU A 189 -7.53 -15.40 -4.60
CA LEU A 189 -6.16 -15.82 -4.89
C LEU A 189 -6.07 -17.31 -5.23
N GLN A 190 -6.79 -18.16 -4.49
CA GLN A 190 -6.81 -19.59 -4.74
C GLN A 190 -7.50 -19.94 -6.06
N ARG A 191 -8.54 -19.18 -6.43
CA ARG A 191 -9.38 -19.46 -7.59
C ARG A 191 -8.86 -18.87 -8.89
N PHE A 192 -8.40 -17.62 -8.85
CA PHE A 192 -8.00 -16.82 -10.01
C PHE A 192 -6.50 -16.64 -10.13
N GLY A 193 -5.73 -16.96 -9.09
CA GLY A 193 -4.30 -16.67 -9.01
C GLY A 193 -4.00 -15.23 -8.60
N GLN A 194 -2.72 -14.98 -8.35
CA GLN A 194 -2.22 -13.69 -7.83
C GLN A 194 -2.52 -12.53 -8.79
N HIS A 195 -2.14 -12.68 -10.06
CA HIS A 195 -2.27 -11.61 -11.05
C HIS A 195 -3.74 -11.17 -11.24
N ASN A 196 -4.64 -12.10 -11.55
CA ASN A 196 -6.04 -11.76 -11.77
C ASN A 196 -6.68 -11.13 -10.52
N THR A 197 -6.37 -11.63 -9.33
CA THR A 197 -6.88 -11.06 -8.08
C THR A 197 -6.37 -9.63 -7.86
N MET A 198 -5.07 -9.38 -8.11
CA MET A 198 -4.49 -8.04 -8.07
C MET A 198 -5.18 -7.11 -9.05
N MET A 199 -5.32 -7.52 -10.32
CA MET A 199 -5.89 -6.69 -11.36
C MET A 199 -7.34 -6.30 -11.06
N ILE A 200 -8.17 -7.25 -10.65
CA ILE A 200 -9.57 -6.95 -10.27
C ILE A 200 -9.61 -5.94 -9.13
N TYR A 201 -8.82 -6.17 -8.07
CA TYR A 201 -8.80 -5.28 -6.91
C TYR A 201 -8.30 -3.88 -7.29
N MET A 202 -7.17 -3.80 -7.99
CA MET A 202 -6.51 -2.54 -8.32
C MET A 202 -7.34 -1.70 -9.29
N ILE A 203 -7.90 -2.31 -10.35
CA ILE A 203 -8.79 -1.60 -11.27
C ILE A 203 -10.02 -1.09 -10.52
N SER A 204 -10.64 -1.92 -9.68
CA SER A 204 -11.80 -1.51 -8.88
C SER A 204 -11.46 -0.33 -7.97
N HIS A 205 -10.27 -0.34 -7.36
CA HIS A 205 -9.78 0.75 -6.53
C HIS A 205 -9.53 2.03 -7.32
N MET A 206 -8.90 1.94 -8.50
CA MET A 206 -8.69 3.08 -9.40
C MET A 206 -10.01 3.69 -9.89
N LEU A 207 -10.99 2.86 -10.24
CA LEU A 207 -12.32 3.28 -10.66
C LEU A 207 -13.06 3.99 -9.51
N CYS A 208 -12.97 3.47 -8.28
CA CYS A 208 -13.48 4.13 -7.07
C CYS A 208 -12.83 5.51 -6.85
N MET A 209 -11.50 5.59 -6.93
CA MET A 209 -10.75 6.84 -6.78
C MET A 209 -11.07 7.86 -7.88
N SER A 210 -11.46 7.39 -9.06
CA SER A 210 -11.89 8.22 -10.20
C SER A 210 -13.38 8.54 -10.19
N GLN A 211 -14.09 8.19 -9.12
CA GLN A 211 -15.53 8.44 -8.94
C GLN A 211 -16.44 7.70 -9.95
N VAL A 212 -15.95 6.64 -10.58
CA VAL A 212 -16.80 5.75 -11.40
C VAL A 212 -17.75 5.01 -10.46
N VAL A 213 -19.05 5.00 -10.77
CA VAL A 213 -20.04 4.35 -9.91
C VAL A 213 -19.86 2.83 -9.97
N MET A 214 -19.83 2.16 -8.82
CA MET A 214 -19.59 0.70 -8.75
C MET A 214 -20.55 -0.12 -9.62
N ARG A 215 -21.82 0.32 -9.76
CA ARG A 215 -22.82 -0.37 -10.60
C ARG A 215 -22.48 -0.40 -12.09
N ASP A 216 -21.62 0.52 -12.54
CA ASP A 216 -21.16 0.63 -13.92
C ASP A 216 -19.94 -0.27 -14.16
N VAL A 217 -19.33 -0.80 -13.09
CA VAL A 217 -18.22 -1.76 -13.16
C VAL A 217 -18.82 -3.16 -13.29
N ASN A 218 -18.56 -3.79 -14.42
CA ASN A 218 -18.97 -5.16 -14.69
C ASN A 218 -17.81 -6.00 -15.19
N HIS A 219 -18.06 -7.29 -15.32
CA HIS A 219 -17.06 -8.26 -15.73
C HIS A 219 -16.48 -8.05 -17.12
N GLN A 220 -17.24 -7.44 -18.04
CA GLN A 220 -16.78 -7.20 -19.41
C GLN A 220 -15.64 -6.17 -19.44
N LEU A 221 -15.64 -5.21 -18.50
CA LEU A 221 -14.52 -4.29 -18.31
C LEU A 221 -13.29 -5.05 -17.80
N LEU A 222 -13.47 -5.90 -16.79
CA LEU A 222 -12.38 -6.63 -16.15
C LEU A 222 -11.79 -7.77 -16.99
N SER A 223 -12.56 -8.36 -17.90
CA SER A 223 -12.11 -9.44 -18.78
C SER A 223 -11.02 -9.02 -19.75
N GLN A 224 -10.82 -7.71 -19.94
CA GLN A 224 -9.72 -7.18 -20.74
C GLN A 224 -8.37 -7.19 -20.01
N TYR A 225 -8.38 -7.43 -18.69
CA TYR A 225 -7.25 -7.29 -17.77
C TYR A 225 -6.94 -8.57 -16.99
N THR A 226 -7.69 -9.62 -17.26
CA THR A 226 -7.63 -10.86 -16.49
C THR A 226 -7.70 -12.04 -17.44
N ASP A 227 -6.82 -13.01 -17.21
CA ASP A 227 -6.78 -14.27 -17.96
C ASP A 227 -7.68 -15.29 -17.27
N MET A 228 -8.99 -15.01 -17.23
CA MET A 228 -9.95 -15.89 -16.56
C MET A 228 -11.25 -16.05 -17.34
N ALA A 229 -11.74 -17.28 -17.39
CA ALA A 229 -13.07 -17.57 -17.92
C ALA A 229 -14.14 -17.03 -16.96
N TYR A 230 -15.00 -16.16 -17.47
CA TYR A 230 -16.14 -15.67 -16.68
C TYR A 230 -17.24 -16.73 -16.65
N THR A 231 -17.52 -17.24 -15.46
CA THR A 231 -18.61 -18.18 -15.20
C THR A 231 -19.52 -17.59 -14.14
N SER A 232 -20.79 -17.97 -14.12
CA SER A 232 -21.72 -17.60 -13.05
C SER A 232 -21.22 -18.02 -11.66
N GLU A 233 -20.41 -19.09 -11.59
CA GLU A 233 -19.73 -19.54 -10.37
C GLU A 233 -18.68 -18.52 -9.87
N ASN A 234 -18.00 -17.83 -10.78
CA ASN A 234 -16.93 -16.88 -10.44
C ASN A 234 -17.46 -15.46 -10.14
N GLU A 235 -18.66 -15.12 -10.63
CA GLU A 235 -19.27 -13.79 -10.54
C GLU A 235 -19.39 -13.26 -9.11
N GLU A 236 -19.84 -14.09 -8.16
CA GLU A 236 -19.98 -13.68 -6.76
C GLU A 236 -18.65 -13.22 -6.16
N LEU A 237 -17.57 -13.97 -6.42
CA LEU A 237 -16.26 -13.70 -5.87
C LEU A 237 -15.61 -12.47 -6.52
N ILE A 238 -15.83 -12.26 -7.83
CA ILE A 238 -15.42 -11.05 -8.54
C ILE A 238 -16.13 -9.82 -7.97
N ASN A 239 -17.45 -9.90 -7.75
CA ASN A 239 -18.21 -8.80 -7.16
C ASN A 239 -17.75 -8.47 -5.73
N LYS A 240 -17.35 -9.46 -4.93
CA LYS A 240 -16.72 -9.22 -3.63
C LYS A 240 -15.40 -8.47 -3.76
N LEU A 241 -14.52 -8.86 -4.69
CA LEU A 241 -13.27 -8.12 -4.94
C LEU A 241 -13.52 -6.68 -5.41
N ILE A 242 -14.51 -6.47 -6.28
CA ILE A 242 -14.91 -5.12 -6.72
C ILE A 242 -15.34 -4.29 -5.50
N SER A 243 -16.26 -4.83 -4.69
CA SER A 243 -16.72 -4.19 -3.45
C SER A 243 -15.56 -3.85 -2.50
N MET A 244 -14.58 -4.75 -2.37
CA MET A 244 -13.37 -4.49 -1.59
C MET A 244 -12.54 -3.34 -2.16
N GLY A 245 -12.34 -3.26 -3.48
CA GLY A 245 -11.65 -2.13 -4.12
C GLY A 245 -12.38 -0.79 -3.90
N TYR A 246 -13.71 -0.84 -3.77
CA TYR A 246 -14.57 0.31 -3.50
C TYR A 246 -14.72 0.67 -2.00
N SER A 247 -14.07 -0.06 -1.09
CA SER A 247 -14.20 0.16 0.35
C SER A 247 -13.36 1.32 0.92
N ILE A 248 -12.82 2.18 0.05
CA ILE A 248 -12.03 3.35 0.42
C ILE A 248 -12.92 4.38 1.13
N LEU A 249 -12.38 5.07 2.13
CA LEU A 249 -13.05 6.22 2.73
C LEU A 249 -13.31 7.31 1.67
N PRO A 250 -14.57 7.75 1.47
CA PRO A 250 -14.88 8.78 0.46
C PRO A 250 -14.10 10.09 0.65
N SER A 251 -13.78 10.43 1.91
CA SER A 251 -12.95 11.59 2.25
C SER A 251 -11.51 11.46 1.73
N PHE A 252 -10.94 10.24 1.71
CA PHE A 252 -9.61 9.98 1.17
C PHE A 252 -9.59 10.20 -0.34
N SER A 253 -10.52 9.58 -1.08
CA SER A 253 -10.68 9.78 -2.52
C SER A 253 -10.83 11.27 -2.87
N THR A 254 -11.69 11.98 -2.14
CA THR A 254 -11.90 13.43 -2.34
C THR A 254 -10.62 14.23 -2.08
N THR A 255 -9.86 13.88 -1.04
CA THR A 255 -8.62 14.58 -0.67
C THR A 255 -7.53 14.37 -1.72
N VAL A 256 -7.33 13.14 -2.20
CA VAL A 256 -6.39 12.84 -3.28
C VAL A 256 -6.80 13.57 -4.56
N GLN A 257 -8.07 13.48 -4.95
CA GLN A 257 -8.60 14.16 -6.14
C GLN A 257 -8.46 15.69 -6.05
N ALA A 258 -8.75 16.30 -4.90
CA ALA A 258 -8.75 17.75 -4.77
C ALA A 258 -7.35 18.35 -4.53
N ILE A 259 -6.53 17.73 -3.69
CA ILE A 259 -5.29 18.31 -3.18
C ILE A 259 -4.08 17.77 -3.94
N PHE A 260 -3.92 16.45 -4.03
CA PHE A 260 -2.72 15.83 -4.59
C PHE A 260 -2.51 16.21 -6.06
N TYR A 261 -3.52 16.00 -6.92
CA TYR A 261 -3.40 16.33 -8.35
C TYR A 261 -3.16 17.82 -8.61
N THR A 262 -3.75 18.69 -7.80
CA THR A 262 -3.48 20.14 -7.87
C THR A 262 -2.02 20.44 -7.50
N PHE A 263 -1.47 19.75 -6.51
CA PHE A 263 -0.10 19.98 -6.04
C PHE A 263 0.96 19.48 -7.05
N VAL A 264 0.70 18.36 -7.71
CA VAL A 264 1.62 17.80 -8.71
C VAL A 264 1.38 18.33 -10.14
N ASP A 265 0.53 19.36 -10.28
CA ASP A 265 0.17 20.00 -11.55
C ASP A 265 -0.33 19.02 -12.63
N LEU A 266 -1.20 18.09 -12.23
CA LEU A 266 -1.80 17.11 -13.13
C LEU A 266 -3.33 17.23 -13.17
N PRO A 267 -3.97 16.86 -14.29
CA PRO A 267 -5.42 16.83 -14.37
C PRO A 267 -5.97 15.79 -13.40
N ARG A 268 -7.12 16.10 -12.80
CA ARG A 268 -7.85 15.15 -11.97
C ARG A 268 -8.43 14.04 -12.84
N PRO A 269 -8.20 12.76 -12.54
CA PRO A 269 -8.85 11.65 -13.23
C PRO A 269 -10.37 11.75 -13.08
N THR A 270 -11.07 11.91 -14.21
CA THR A 270 -12.54 11.83 -14.25
C THR A 270 -12.98 10.40 -14.60
N PRO A 271 -14.25 10.03 -14.35
CA PRO A 271 -14.80 8.75 -14.80
C PRO A 271 -14.58 8.50 -16.29
N GLU A 272 -14.83 9.51 -17.13
CA GLU A 272 -14.75 9.41 -18.59
C GLU A 272 -13.31 9.19 -19.06
N VAL A 273 -12.36 9.98 -18.54
CA VAL A 273 -10.94 9.86 -18.88
C VAL A 273 -10.41 8.49 -18.46
N THR A 274 -10.77 8.06 -17.25
CA THR A 274 -10.31 6.78 -16.68
C THR A 274 -10.83 5.60 -17.48
N LEU A 275 -12.13 5.57 -17.79
CA LEU A 275 -12.74 4.52 -18.61
C LEU A 275 -12.17 4.54 -20.04
N SER A 276 -11.98 5.72 -20.64
CA SER A 276 -11.39 5.85 -21.97
C SER A 276 -10.00 5.25 -22.03
N LEU A 277 -9.13 5.55 -21.07
CA LEU A 277 -7.77 5.00 -21.01
C LEU A 277 -7.78 3.49 -20.77
N PHE A 278 -8.68 2.98 -19.92
CA PHE A 278 -8.85 1.53 -19.77
C PHE A 278 -9.42 0.83 -21.01
N THR A 279 -9.96 1.55 -22.00
CA THR A 279 -10.34 0.96 -23.28
C THR A 279 -9.30 1.15 -24.38
N ASP A 280 -8.22 1.90 -24.12
CA ASP A 280 -7.11 2.08 -25.04
C ASP A 280 -6.19 0.85 -25.02
N ASN A 281 -6.07 0.17 -26.15
CA ASN A 281 -5.29 -1.07 -26.28
C ASN A 281 -3.81 -0.89 -25.94
N LYS A 282 -3.22 0.27 -26.27
CA LYS A 282 -1.81 0.54 -26.00
C LYS A 282 -1.60 0.74 -24.51
N PHE A 283 -2.42 1.59 -23.89
CA PHE A 283 -2.35 1.81 -22.44
C PHE A 283 -2.58 0.50 -21.68
N ASN A 284 -3.61 -0.26 -22.06
CA ASN A 284 -3.95 -1.54 -21.43
C ASN A 284 -2.75 -2.51 -21.47
N HIS A 285 -2.12 -2.68 -22.62
CA HIS A 285 -0.97 -3.57 -22.75
C HIS A 285 0.20 -3.18 -21.82
N TYR A 286 0.58 -1.89 -21.80
CA TYR A 286 1.63 -1.41 -20.88
C TYR A 286 1.25 -1.56 -19.42
N PHE A 287 -0.01 -1.28 -19.09
CA PHE A 287 -0.54 -1.40 -17.74
C PHE A 287 -0.45 -2.84 -17.23
N GLN A 288 -0.82 -3.82 -18.06
CA GLN A 288 -0.68 -5.24 -17.73
C GLN A 288 0.78 -5.65 -17.53
N GLU A 289 1.68 -5.29 -18.45
CA GLU A 289 3.10 -5.62 -18.31
C GLU A 289 3.69 -5.06 -17.01
N GLN A 290 3.38 -3.79 -16.70
CA GLN A 290 3.83 -3.15 -15.48
C GLN A 290 3.22 -3.77 -14.22
N SER A 291 1.94 -4.19 -14.28
CA SER A 291 1.29 -4.86 -13.15
C SER A 291 1.92 -6.22 -12.85
N PHE A 292 2.30 -6.99 -13.88
CA PHE A 292 3.04 -8.24 -13.71
C PHE A 292 4.40 -8.01 -13.06
N VAL A 293 5.16 -7.01 -13.54
CA VAL A 293 6.46 -6.66 -12.95
C VAL A 293 6.30 -6.27 -11.47
N LEU A 294 5.30 -5.46 -11.14
CA LEU A 294 5.04 -5.03 -9.77
C LEU A 294 4.58 -6.18 -8.86
N ALA A 295 3.79 -7.11 -9.38
CA ALA A 295 3.39 -8.32 -8.67
C ALA A 295 4.60 -9.22 -8.39
N ASP A 296 5.47 -9.43 -9.38
CA ASP A 296 6.65 -10.28 -9.23
C ASP A 296 7.65 -9.70 -8.21
N LEU A 297 7.92 -8.40 -8.26
CA LEU A 297 8.77 -7.73 -7.28
C LEU A 297 8.24 -7.85 -5.84
N ALA A 298 6.92 -7.81 -5.65
CA ALA A 298 6.32 -7.92 -4.33
C ALA A 298 6.26 -9.37 -3.83
N LEU A 299 5.84 -10.30 -4.69
CA LEU A 299 5.42 -11.64 -4.28
C LEU A 299 6.51 -12.70 -4.47
N LYS A 300 7.47 -12.50 -5.38
CA LYS A 300 8.55 -13.45 -5.66
C LYS A 300 9.91 -12.98 -5.12
N GLY A 301 10.11 -11.66 -5.04
CA GLY A 301 11.36 -11.04 -4.57
C GLY A 301 12.34 -10.80 -5.70
#